data_AF-A0A3M6SAI3-F1
#
_entry.id   AF-A0A3M6SAI3-F1
#
_cell.length_a   1.000
_cell.length_b   1.000
_cell.length_c   1.000
_cell.angle_alpha   90.00
_cell.angle_beta   90.00
_cell.angle_gamma   90.00
#
_symmetry.space_group_name_H-M   'P 1'
#
loop_
_entity.id
_entity.type
_entity.pdbx_description
1 polymer ?
#
loop_
_entity_poly.entity_id
_entity_poly.type
_entity_poly.pdbx_seq_one_letter_code
_entity_poly.pdbx_strand_id
1 'polypeptide(L)'
;MKLESNRIKELRTKHHITIIKLAECIGTSVSTLIAWEKGVKRPNELYQKKMARVFGVSPRYLMSQLTDIVADEGDKLLKRCQYCHQPYTNVITGLRTALEIECDNQKSIQPYLIIKYPDDSGDLQGVNDEIAINYCPFCGRAL
;
A
#
# COMPACT_ATOMS: atom_id res chain seq x y z
N MET A 1 16.76 -9.17 -30.74
CA MET A 1 16.09 -7.89 -30.49
C MET A 1 14.69 -8.15 -29.97
N LYS A 2 14.39 -7.75 -28.72
CA LYS A 2 13.06 -7.30 -28.24
C LYS A 2 13.22 -6.85 -26.78
N LEU A 3 13.47 -5.56 -26.58
CA LEU A 3 13.09 -4.88 -25.34
C LEU A 3 11.57 -4.66 -25.44
N GLU A 4 10.79 -5.71 -25.20
CA GLU A 4 9.35 -5.51 -24.92
C GLU A 4 9.30 -4.93 -23.51
N SER A 5 9.14 -3.62 -23.41
CA SER A 5 9.12 -2.94 -22.13
C SER A 5 7.93 -3.46 -21.31
N ASN A 6 8.24 -4.15 -20.22
CA ASN A 6 7.22 -4.67 -19.35
C ASN A 6 6.90 -3.65 -18.27
N ARG A 7 5.66 -3.16 -18.27
CA ARG A 7 5.16 -2.17 -17.32
C ARG A 7 5.41 -2.55 -15.85
N ILE A 8 5.38 -3.85 -15.52
CA ILE A 8 5.67 -4.35 -14.17
C ILE A 8 7.10 -3.97 -13.77
N LYS A 9 8.07 -4.18 -14.67
CA LYS A 9 9.48 -3.86 -14.44
C LYS A 9 9.70 -2.34 -14.36
N GLU A 10 9.05 -1.59 -15.25
CA GLU A 10 9.10 -0.11 -15.22
C GLU A 10 8.59 0.45 -13.89
N LEU A 11 7.38 0.05 -13.47
CA LEU A 11 6.79 0.52 -12.22
C LEU A 11 7.62 0.07 -11.02
N ARG A 12 8.10 -1.17 -11.02
CA ARG A 12 8.97 -1.66 -9.95
C ARG A 12 10.24 -0.83 -9.83
N THR A 13 10.89 -0.49 -10.95
CA THR A 13 12.12 0.32 -10.95
C THR A 13 11.86 1.78 -10.57
N LYS A 14 10.76 2.38 -11.05
CA LYS A 14 10.30 3.72 -10.67
C LYS A 14 10.03 3.84 -9.16
N HIS A 15 9.48 2.78 -8.55
CA HIS A 15 9.24 2.72 -7.11
C HIS A 15 10.45 2.25 -6.29
N HIS A 16 11.61 2.01 -6.93
CA HIS A 16 12.83 1.50 -6.29
C HIS A 16 12.61 0.19 -5.48
N ILE A 17 11.74 -0.69 -5.98
CA ILE A 17 11.43 -1.97 -5.34
C ILE A 17 12.29 -3.08 -5.96
N THR A 18 12.88 -3.96 -5.15
CA THR A 18 13.60 -5.13 -5.67
C THR A 18 12.61 -6.20 -6.11
N ILE A 19 13.00 -7.06 -7.03
CA ILE A 19 12.12 -8.14 -7.51
C ILE A 19 11.72 -9.10 -6.38
N ILE A 20 12.64 -9.35 -5.43
CA ILE A 20 12.39 -10.16 -4.24
C ILE A 20 11.29 -9.52 -3.39
N LYS A 21 11.42 -8.22 -3.10
CA LYS A 21 10.47 -7.50 -2.25
C LYS A 21 9.08 -7.42 -2.88
N LEU A 22 9.01 -7.20 -4.20
CA LEU A 22 7.71 -7.20 -4.88
C LEU A 22 7.04 -8.59 -4.80
N ALA A 23 7.81 -9.67 -4.95
CA ALA A 23 7.31 -11.03 -4.85
C ALA A 23 6.75 -11.33 -3.44
N GLU A 24 7.47 -10.92 -2.39
CA GLU A 24 6.99 -10.98 -1.00
C GLU A 24 5.70 -10.18 -0.80
N CYS A 25 5.66 -8.93 -1.26
CA CYS A 25 4.50 -8.05 -1.07
C CYS A 25 3.21 -8.60 -1.69
N ILE A 26 3.29 -9.27 -2.84
CA ILE A 26 2.11 -9.84 -3.50
C ILE A 26 1.89 -11.32 -3.18
N GLY A 27 2.80 -11.95 -2.41
CA GLY A 27 2.75 -13.36 -2.03
C GLY A 27 2.92 -14.30 -3.23
N THR A 28 3.97 -14.10 -4.02
CA THR A 28 4.32 -14.98 -5.15
C THR A 28 5.80 -15.37 -5.11
N SER A 29 6.23 -16.30 -5.98
CA SER A 29 7.65 -16.64 -6.10
C SER A 29 8.39 -15.64 -6.99
N VAL A 30 9.67 -15.40 -6.66
CA VAL A 30 10.56 -14.53 -7.46
C VAL A 30 10.66 -15.03 -8.91
N SER A 31 10.74 -16.35 -9.10
CA SER A 31 10.79 -16.97 -10.43
C SER A 31 9.54 -16.68 -11.27
N THR A 32 8.36 -16.68 -10.64
CA THR A 32 7.09 -16.35 -11.31
C THR A 32 7.07 -14.88 -11.72
N LEU A 33 7.51 -13.99 -10.83
CA LEU A 33 7.58 -12.56 -11.12
C LEU A 33 8.60 -12.22 -12.22
N ILE A 34 9.75 -12.90 -12.26
CA ILE A 34 10.73 -12.79 -13.37
C ILE A 34 10.09 -13.22 -14.69
N ALA A 35 9.35 -14.33 -14.71
CA ALA A 35 8.66 -14.80 -15.91
C ALA A 35 7.60 -13.79 -16.38
N TRP A 36 6.92 -13.12 -15.45
CA TRP A 36 6.01 -12.02 -15.77
C TRP A 36 6.77 -10.83 -16.34
N GLU A 37 7.83 -10.33 -15.70
CA GLU A 37 8.62 -9.17 -16.20
C GLU A 37 9.27 -9.43 -17.57
N LYS A 38 9.61 -10.69 -17.88
CA LYS A 38 10.12 -11.10 -19.19
C LYS A 38 9.03 -11.30 -20.25
N GLY A 39 7.75 -11.22 -19.87
CA GLY A 39 6.61 -11.46 -20.77
C GLY A 39 6.39 -12.93 -21.13
N VAL A 40 7.08 -13.86 -20.47
CA VAL A 40 6.98 -15.31 -20.72
C VAL A 40 5.63 -15.84 -20.24
N LYS A 41 5.11 -15.29 -19.14
CA LYS A 41 3.79 -15.62 -18.59
C LYS A 41 3.03 -14.35 -18.27
N ARG A 42 1.70 -14.42 -18.31
CA ARG A 42 0.84 -13.33 -17.85
C ARG A 42 0.36 -13.59 -16.41
N PRO A 43 0.37 -12.58 -15.53
CA PRO A 43 -0.26 -12.69 -14.21
C PRO A 43 -1.77 -12.85 -14.36
N ASN A 44 -2.40 -13.60 -13.46
CA ASN A 44 -3.86 -13.68 -13.40
C ASN A 44 -4.45 -12.40 -12.76
N GLU A 45 -5.78 -12.27 -12.79
CA GLU A 45 -6.48 -11.08 -12.31
C GLU A 45 -6.16 -10.75 -10.83
N LEU A 46 -6.03 -11.77 -9.97
CA LEU A 46 -5.68 -11.59 -8.56
C LEU A 46 -4.32 -10.87 -8.41
N TYR A 47 -3.28 -11.35 -9.11
CA TYR A 47 -1.95 -10.75 -9.05
C TYR A 47 -1.88 -9.41 -9.76
N GLN A 48 -2.66 -9.21 -10.82
CA GLN A 48 -2.81 -7.90 -11.46
C GLN A 48 -3.37 -6.87 -10.46
N LYS A 49 -4.44 -7.20 -9.73
CA LYS A 49 -5.01 -6.34 -8.69
C LYS A 49 -4.03 -6.07 -7.54
N LYS A 50 -3.28 -7.07 -7.10
CA LYS A 50 -2.24 -6.90 -6.06
C LYS A 50 -1.13 -5.95 -6.52
N MET A 51 -0.58 -6.15 -7.71
CA MET A 51 0.46 -5.26 -8.25
C MET A 51 -0.07 -3.85 -8.52
N ALA A 52 -1.28 -3.73 -9.07
CA ALA A 52 -1.97 -2.46 -9.27
C ALA A 52 -2.07 -1.64 -7.96
N ARG A 53 -2.46 -2.30 -6.86
CA ARG A 53 -2.47 -1.68 -5.52
C ARG A 53 -1.09 -1.26 -5.05
N VAL A 54 -0.07 -2.10 -5.23
CA VAL A 54 1.32 -1.78 -4.85
C VAL A 54 1.85 -0.56 -5.62
N PHE A 55 1.50 -0.42 -6.89
CA PHE A 55 1.97 0.67 -7.74
C PHE A 55 1.05 1.88 -7.77
N GLY A 56 -0.13 1.82 -7.14
CA GLY A 56 -1.13 2.89 -7.19
C GLY A 56 -1.69 3.16 -8.59
N VAL A 57 -1.84 2.13 -9.42
CA VAL A 57 -2.35 2.23 -10.80
C VAL A 57 -3.55 1.30 -10.99
N SER A 58 -4.31 1.47 -12.08
CA SER A 58 -5.36 0.51 -12.42
C SER A 58 -4.78 -0.82 -12.96
N PRO A 59 -5.41 -1.98 -12.70
CA PRO A 59 -4.99 -3.25 -13.31
C PRO A 59 -4.96 -3.20 -14.84
N ARG A 60 -5.87 -2.42 -15.44
CA ARG A 60 -5.91 -2.17 -16.89
C ARG A 60 -4.67 -1.41 -17.36
N TYR A 61 -4.22 -0.38 -16.63
CA TYR A 61 -2.98 0.34 -16.94
C TYR A 61 -1.76 -0.58 -16.83
N LEU A 62 -1.71 -1.42 -15.80
CA LEU A 62 -0.62 -2.38 -15.62
C LEU A 62 -0.49 -3.36 -16.80
N MET A 63 -1.61 -3.78 -17.38
CA MET A 63 -1.68 -4.77 -18.47
C MET A 63 -1.70 -4.19 -19.88
N SER A 64 -1.93 -2.87 -20.01
CA SER A 64 -2.06 -2.20 -21.31
C SER A 64 -0.74 -1.63 -21.79
N GLN A 65 -0.57 -1.57 -23.12
CA GLN A 65 0.48 -0.77 -23.77
C GLN A 65 0.09 0.72 -23.90
N LEU A 66 -1.12 1.11 -23.49
CA LEU A 66 -1.61 2.48 -23.58
C LEU A 66 -0.94 3.41 -22.55
N THR A 67 -0.84 4.68 -22.93
CA THR A 67 -0.15 5.78 -22.21
C THR A 67 -0.99 6.46 -21.14
N ASP A 68 -2.27 6.11 -21.00
CA ASP A 68 -3.18 6.97 -20.27
C ASP A 68 -3.18 6.63 -18.77
N ILE A 69 -2.50 7.49 -18.02
CA ILE A 69 -2.54 7.58 -16.57
C ILE A 69 -3.93 8.07 -16.20
N VAL A 70 -4.89 7.16 -16.05
CA VAL A 70 -6.09 7.48 -15.26
C VAL A 70 -5.70 7.37 -13.80
N ALA A 71 -5.22 8.50 -13.27
CA ALA A 71 -5.29 8.77 -11.84
C ALA A 71 -6.77 8.75 -11.48
N ASP A 72 -7.17 7.78 -10.68
CA ASP A 72 -8.50 7.76 -10.10
C ASP A 72 -8.61 8.96 -9.17
N GLU A 73 -9.38 9.97 -9.56
CA GLU A 73 -9.64 11.23 -8.84
C GLU A 73 -10.25 11.03 -7.43
N GLY A 74 -10.52 9.78 -7.03
CA GLY A 74 -11.10 9.40 -5.74
C GLY A 74 -10.13 9.24 -4.55
N ASP A 75 -8.82 9.36 -4.74
CA ASP A 75 -7.82 9.05 -3.70
C ASP A 75 -7.39 10.28 -2.86
N LYS A 76 -8.29 11.24 -2.62
CA LYS A 76 -7.94 12.51 -1.96
C LYS A 76 -7.79 12.44 -0.44
N LEU A 77 -8.01 11.29 0.22
CA LEU A 77 -8.01 11.22 1.70
C LEU A 77 -7.40 9.95 2.33
N LEU A 78 -6.93 8.96 1.56
CA LEU A 78 -6.27 7.80 2.15
C LEU A 78 -4.77 8.12 2.33
N LYS A 79 -4.39 8.45 3.57
CA LYS A 79 -2.99 8.48 3.99
C LYS A 79 -2.39 7.11 3.63
N ARG A 80 -1.35 7.08 2.79
CA ARG A 80 -0.74 5.85 2.26
C ARG A 80 0.76 5.88 2.50
N CYS A 81 1.33 4.71 2.73
CA CYS A 81 2.78 4.58 2.74
C CYS A 81 3.33 4.90 1.34
N GLN A 82 4.27 5.85 1.22
CA GLN A 82 4.90 6.22 -0.07
C GLN A 82 5.59 5.05 -0.79
N TYR A 83 5.88 3.96 -0.08
CA TYR A 83 6.59 2.81 -0.60
C TYR A 83 5.67 1.69 -1.09
N CYS A 84 4.71 1.25 -0.27
CA CYS A 84 3.82 0.13 -0.63
C CYS A 84 2.41 0.58 -1.04
N HIS A 85 2.12 1.88 -0.94
CA HIS A 85 0.86 2.54 -1.28
C HIS A 85 -0.37 1.91 -0.63
N GLN A 86 -0.17 1.09 0.41
CA GLN A 86 -1.26 0.52 1.18
C GLN A 86 -1.94 1.63 1.98
N PRO A 87 -3.28 1.67 1.98
CA PRO A 87 -4.00 2.63 2.80
C PRO A 87 -3.71 2.33 4.27
N TYR A 88 -3.43 3.38 5.05
CA TYR A 88 -3.65 3.29 6.48
C TYR A 88 -5.17 3.22 6.68
N THR A 89 -5.65 2.09 7.17
CA THR A 89 -7.06 1.93 7.51
C THR A 89 -7.26 2.33 8.96
N ASN A 90 -8.19 3.24 9.23
CA ASN A 90 -8.71 3.43 10.58
C ASN A 90 -9.40 2.12 11.00
N VAL A 91 -8.90 1.47 12.04
CA VAL A 91 -9.46 0.19 12.50
C VAL A 91 -10.22 0.42 13.79
N ILE A 92 -11.51 0.76 13.72
CA ILE A 92 -12.34 0.84 14.92
C ILE A 92 -12.65 -0.58 15.40
N THR A 93 -12.06 -1.01 16.52
CA THR A 93 -12.23 -2.37 17.07
C THR A 93 -13.15 -2.41 18.30
N GLY A 94 -14.47 -2.49 18.09
CA GLY A 94 -15.40 -3.09 19.07
C GLY A 94 -15.59 -2.40 20.43
N LEU A 95 -16.57 -2.91 21.18
CA LEU A 95 -17.49 -2.28 22.16
C LEU A 95 -16.97 -1.29 23.21
N ARG A 96 -15.67 -1.07 23.36
CA ARG A 96 -15.10 -0.19 24.40
C ARG A 96 -13.81 0.53 24.00
N THR A 97 -13.05 0.07 23.02
CA THR A 97 -11.74 0.68 22.67
C THR A 97 -11.71 1.05 21.21
N ALA A 98 -11.40 2.31 20.90
CA ALA A 98 -11.20 2.76 19.52
C ALA A 98 -9.71 2.86 19.20
N LEU A 99 -9.34 2.37 18.02
CA LEU A 99 -8.00 2.51 17.45
C LEU A 99 -8.09 3.38 16.18
N GLU A 100 -7.43 4.52 16.18
CA GLU A 100 -7.44 5.46 15.05
C GLU A 100 -6.01 5.68 14.55
N ILE A 101 -5.82 5.72 13.23
CA ILE A 101 -4.52 6.04 12.63
C ILE A 101 -4.61 7.43 12.02
N GLU A 102 -3.90 8.37 12.61
CA GLU A 102 -3.78 9.72 12.10
C GLU A 102 -2.38 9.95 11.50
N CYS A 103 -2.16 11.08 10.83
CA CYS A 103 -0.84 11.49 10.32
C CYS A 103 -0.73 12.98 10.53
N ASP A 104 0.47 13.45 10.85
CA ASP A 104 0.74 14.87 11.04
C ASP A 104 0.37 15.69 9.78
N ASN A 105 -0.31 16.81 9.99
CA ASN A 105 -0.66 17.77 8.95
C ASN A 105 0.58 18.47 8.35
N GLN A 106 1.77 18.26 8.93
CA GLN A 106 3.04 18.86 8.49
C GLN A 106 3.75 18.13 7.32
N LYS A 107 3.01 17.40 6.48
CA LYS A 107 3.53 16.74 5.24
C LYS A 107 4.55 15.61 5.46
N SER A 108 4.84 15.23 6.70
CA SER A 108 5.65 14.06 7.04
C SER A 108 4.71 12.89 7.36
N ILE A 109 4.87 11.76 6.66
CA ILE A 109 4.05 10.57 6.83
C ILE A 109 4.51 9.84 8.10
N GLN A 110 4.33 10.45 9.27
CA GLN A 110 4.49 9.74 10.54
C GLN A 110 3.09 9.46 11.08
N PRO A 111 2.52 8.28 10.79
CA PRO A 111 1.24 7.94 11.34
C PRO A 111 1.38 7.66 12.84
N TYR A 112 0.36 8.00 13.61
CA TYR A 112 0.27 7.66 15.02
C TYR A 112 -1.01 6.85 15.24
N LEU A 113 -0.89 5.83 16.08
CA LEU A 113 -2.01 5.05 16.59
C LEU A 113 -2.52 5.74 17.85
N ILE A 114 -3.76 6.19 17.82
CA ILE A 114 -4.47 6.70 18.99
C ILE A 114 -5.28 5.54 19.58
N ILE A 115 -5.06 5.26 20.86
CA ILE A 115 -5.90 4.34 21.63
C ILE A 115 -6.80 5.17 22.54
N LYS A 116 -8.12 5.11 22.31
CA LYS A 116 -9.12 5.77 23.16
C LYS A 116 -9.73 4.74 24.10
N TYR A 117 -9.54 4.93 25.40
CA TYR A 117 -10.22 4.14 26.43
C TYR A 117 -11.54 4.82 26.82
N PRO A 118 -12.60 4.04 27.09
CA PRO A 118 -13.84 4.60 27.59
C PRO A 118 -13.67 4.91 29.08
N ASP A 119 -14.30 5.98 29.53
CA ASP A 119 -14.44 6.23 30.97
C ASP A 119 -15.47 5.28 31.62
N ASP A 120 -15.68 5.44 32.93
CA ASP A 120 -16.64 4.64 33.70
C ASP A 120 -18.09 4.77 33.17
N SER A 121 -18.39 5.79 32.36
CA SER A 121 -19.68 6.03 31.71
C SER A 121 -19.77 5.40 30.31
N GLY A 122 -18.65 4.89 29.78
CA GLY A 122 -18.58 4.35 28.43
C GLY A 122 -18.21 5.38 27.35
N ASP A 123 -17.95 6.63 27.74
CA ASP A 123 -17.60 7.70 26.81
C ASP A 123 -16.11 7.63 26.45
N LEU A 124 -15.79 7.73 25.16
CA LEU A 124 -14.43 7.67 24.62
C LEU A 124 -13.63 8.98 24.84
N GLN A 125 -13.94 9.73 25.91
CA GLN A 125 -13.22 10.94 26.31
C GLN A 125 -12.08 10.65 27.32
N GLY A 126 -11.78 9.37 27.58
CA GLY A 126 -10.73 8.95 28.50
C GLY A 126 -9.31 9.28 28.02
N VAL A 127 -8.33 8.72 28.74
CA VAL A 127 -6.90 8.86 28.43
C VAL A 127 -6.62 8.41 27.00
N ASN A 128 -5.83 9.19 26.26
CA ASN A 128 -5.37 8.83 24.93
C ASN A 128 -3.91 8.39 25.02
N ASP A 129 -3.60 7.18 24.55
CA ASP A 129 -2.23 6.79 24.27
C ASP A 129 -1.91 7.08 22.80
N GLU A 130 -0.81 7.77 22.56
CA GLU A 130 -0.27 8.01 21.22
C GLU A 130 0.95 7.12 20.99
N ILE A 131 0.84 6.19 20.03
CA ILE A 131 1.94 5.32 19.64
C ILE A 131 2.40 5.71 18.24
N ALA A 132 3.62 6.22 18.12
CA ALA A 132 4.23 6.52 16.83
C ALA A 132 4.41 5.25 16.00
N ILE A 133 3.84 5.23 14.78
CA ILE A 133 4.06 4.19 13.80
C ILE A 133 5.31 4.56 13.00
N ASN A 134 6.46 4.16 13.53
CA ASN A 134 7.75 4.39 12.88
C ASN A 134 7.97 3.51 11.64
N TYR A 135 7.20 2.42 11.51
CA TYR A 135 7.33 1.43 10.43
C TYR A 135 5.97 1.05 9.85
N CYS A 136 5.90 0.91 8.53
CA CYS A 136 4.68 0.50 7.84
C CYS A 136 4.25 -0.91 8.28
N PRO A 137 3.02 -1.11 8.78
CA PRO A 137 2.55 -2.42 9.24
C PRO A 137 2.41 -3.45 8.10
N PHE A 138 2.34 -2.99 6.84
CA PHE A 138 2.20 -3.89 5.69
C PHE A 138 3.53 -4.27 5.03
N CYS A 139 4.52 -3.38 5.03
CA CYS A 139 5.78 -3.61 4.30
C CYS A 139 7.04 -3.57 5.16
N GLY A 140 6.94 -3.10 6.42
CA GLY A 140 8.02 -3.04 7.41
C GLY A 140 9.06 -1.93 7.18
N ARG A 141 8.85 -1.02 6.22
CA ARG A 141 9.77 0.12 5.99
C ARG A 141 9.53 1.24 6.99
N ALA A 142 10.60 1.95 7.33
CA ALA A 142 10.51 3.18 8.10
C ALA A 142 9.63 4.20 7.36
N LEU A 143 8.77 4.91 8.09
CA LEU A 143 7.82 5.88 7.56
C LEU A 143 8.37 7.31 7.60
#